data_AF-A0A7W1STR6-F1
#
_entry.id   AF-A0A7W1STR6-F1
#
_cell.length_a   1.000
_cell.length_b   1.000
_cell.length_c   1.000
_cell.angle_alpha   90.00
_cell.angle_beta   90.00
_cell.angle_gamma   90.00
#
_symmetry.space_group_name_H-M   'P 1'
#
loop_
_entity.id
_entity.type
_entity.pdbx_description
1 polymer ?
#
loop_
_entity_poly.entity_id
_entity_poly.type
_entity_poly.pdbx_seq_one_letter_code
_entity_poly.pdbx_strand_id
1 'polypeptide(L)'
;MSVDLWWFIGGTAAVFVALGWRQVQRMRARTQLAQALRDADPVRRRAAIAVAVEQGLHRHAALLGDRVSAETDPGVRAALVTAVLRGSWEPADRTDVLRLRLWAQEEAARHQGSAPSAAVGSR
;
A
#
# COMPACT_ATOMS: atom_id res chain seq x y z
N MET A 1 -35.79 -19.62 36.01
CA MET A 1 -34.34 -19.45 35.77
C MET A 1 -34.08 -19.24 34.28
N SER A 2 -34.64 -18.17 33.70
CA SER A 2 -34.70 -18.00 32.23
C SER A 2 -34.27 -16.60 31.77
N VAL A 3 -34.02 -15.68 32.70
CA VAL A 3 -33.64 -14.28 32.39
C VAL A 3 -32.13 -14.11 32.17
N ASP A 4 -31.30 -14.94 32.80
CA ASP A 4 -29.84 -14.83 32.70
C ASP A 4 -29.31 -15.23 31.31
N LEU A 5 -29.94 -16.23 30.68
CA LEU A 5 -29.55 -16.73 29.35
C LEU A 5 -29.77 -15.67 28.25
N TRP A 6 -30.81 -14.84 28.37
CA TRP A 6 -31.08 -13.77 27.40
C TRP A 6 -30.05 -12.64 27.44
N TRP A 7 -29.50 -12.33 28.61
CA TRP A 7 -28.41 -11.35 28.75
C TRP A 7 -27.12 -11.83 28.11
N PHE A 8 -26.78 -13.12 28.28
CA PHE A 8 -25.60 -13.70 27.64
C PHE A 8 -25.75 -13.77 26.11
N ILE A 9 -26.92 -14.14 25.59
CA ILE A 9 -27.20 -14.19 24.14
C ILE A 9 -27.18 -12.76 23.54
N GLY A 10 -27.82 -11.79 24.20
CA GLY A 10 -27.82 -10.39 23.74
C GLY A 10 -26.42 -9.78 23.73
N GLY A 11 -25.62 -10.03 24.77
CA GLY A 11 -24.23 -9.58 24.86
C GLY A 11 -23.34 -10.19 23.79
N THR A 12 -23.43 -11.51 23.55
CA THR A 12 -22.65 -12.16 22.48
C THR A 12 -23.08 -11.69 21.10
N ALA A 13 -24.38 -11.55 20.83
CA ALA A 13 -24.87 -11.03 19.56
C ALA A 13 -24.32 -9.62 19.26
N ALA A 14 -24.30 -8.73 20.25
CA ALA A 14 -23.75 -7.38 20.10
C ALA A 14 -22.24 -7.41 19.75
N VAL A 15 -21.46 -8.31 20.37
CA VAL A 15 -20.04 -8.50 20.06
C VAL A 15 -19.84 -8.99 18.63
N PHE A 16 -20.60 -9.99 18.18
CA PHE A 16 -20.50 -10.49 16.80
C PHE A 16 -20.90 -9.43 15.77
N VAL A 17 -21.94 -8.64 16.04
CA VAL A 17 -22.33 -7.51 15.18
C VAL A 17 -21.22 -6.46 15.11
N ALA A 18 -20.62 -6.10 16.24
CA ALA A 18 -19.52 -5.14 16.29
C ALA A 18 -18.27 -5.63 15.53
N LEU A 19 -17.92 -6.92 15.69
CA LEU A 19 -16.82 -7.56 14.96
C LEU A 19 -17.11 -7.60 13.46
N GLY A 20 -18.34 -7.97 13.07
CA GLY A 20 -18.80 -7.99 11.69
C GLY A 20 -18.71 -6.61 11.04
N TRP A 21 -19.23 -5.57 11.71
CA TRP A 21 -19.14 -4.18 11.24
C TRP A 21 -17.70 -3.71 11.08
N ARG A 22 -16.84 -3.99 12.07
CA ARG A 22 -15.41 -3.65 12.01
C ARG A 22 -14.72 -4.33 10.84
N GLN A 23 -15.09 -5.58 10.54
CA GLN A 23 -14.54 -6.31 9.41
C GLN A 23 -15.03 -5.75 8.07
N VAL A 24 -16.31 -5.42 7.95
CA VAL A 24 -16.89 -4.76 6.76
C VAL A 24 -16.27 -3.40 6.53
N GLN A 25 -16.07 -2.59 7.57
CA GLN A 25 -15.40 -1.29 7.47
C GLN A 25 -13.96 -1.43 6.96
N ARG A 26 -13.21 -2.42 7.46
CA ARG A 26 -11.86 -2.73 6.96
C ARG A 26 -11.86 -3.17 5.50
N MET A 27 -12.86 -3.94 5.07
CA MET A 27 -13.02 -4.35 3.68
C MET A 27 -13.34 -3.15 2.79
N ARG A 28 -14.28 -2.29 3.19
CA ARG A 28 -14.65 -1.07 2.45
C ARG A 28 -13.45 -0.14 2.26
N ALA A 29 -12.67 0.10 3.31
CA ALA A 29 -11.47 0.91 3.22
C ALA A 29 -10.44 0.33 2.23
N ARG A 30 -10.26 -0.99 2.21
CA ARG A 30 -9.39 -1.67 1.23
C ARG A 30 -9.92 -1.53 -0.20
N THR A 31 -11.22 -1.69 -0.41
CA THR A 31 -11.83 -1.55 -1.74
C THR A 31 -11.72 -0.12 -2.24
N GLN A 32 -11.96 0.87 -1.38
CA GLN A 32 -11.79 2.29 -1.72
C GLN A 32 -10.35 2.62 -2.07
N LEU A 33 -9.37 2.10 -1.31
CA LEU A 33 -7.96 2.27 -1.62
C LEU A 33 -7.60 1.63 -2.96
N ALA A 34 -8.10 0.42 -3.23
CA ALA A 34 -7.90 -0.28 -4.49
C ALA A 34 -8.50 0.49 -5.68
N GLN A 35 -9.65 1.13 -5.49
CA GLN A 35 -10.26 2.00 -6.49
C GLN A 35 -9.44 3.27 -6.71
N ALA A 36 -9.02 3.94 -5.64
CA ALA A 36 -8.21 5.16 -5.72
C ALA A 36 -6.85 4.93 -6.40
N LEU A 37 -6.25 3.75 -6.21
CA LEU A 37 -5.02 3.36 -6.90
C LEU A 37 -5.22 3.10 -8.41
N ARG A 38 -6.45 2.82 -8.84
CA ARG A 38 -6.84 2.65 -10.25
C ARG A 38 -7.54 3.89 -10.83
N ASP A 39 -7.60 4.98 -10.07
CA ASP A 39 -8.23 6.22 -10.52
C ASP A 39 -7.52 6.73 -11.77
N ALA A 40 -8.26 7.35 -12.70
CA ALA A 40 -7.69 7.91 -13.92
C ALA A 40 -6.78 9.11 -13.62
N ASP A 41 -7.05 9.84 -12.53
CA ASP A 41 -6.27 10.98 -12.09
C ASP A 41 -4.96 10.53 -11.40
N PRO A 42 -3.77 10.87 -11.95
CA PRO A 42 -2.49 10.54 -11.34
C PRO A 42 -2.32 11.15 -9.93
N VAL A 43 -2.94 12.29 -9.64
CA VAL A 43 -2.87 12.92 -8.31
C VAL A 43 -3.54 12.05 -7.26
N ARG A 44 -4.74 11.53 -7.57
CA ARG A 44 -5.46 10.60 -6.70
C ARG A 44 -4.71 9.30 -6.49
N ARG A 45 -4.07 8.77 -7.54
CA ARG A 45 -3.21 7.58 -7.41
C ARG A 45 -2.04 7.83 -6.45
N ARG A 46 -1.35 8.96 -6.56
CA ARG A 46 -0.25 9.34 -5.63
C ARG A 46 -0.72 9.45 -4.20
N ALA A 47 -1.86 10.11 -3.97
CA ALA A 47 -2.45 10.21 -2.64
C ALA A 47 -2.78 8.82 -2.06
N ALA A 48 -3.35 7.93 -2.88
CA ALA A 48 -3.65 6.57 -2.47
C ALA A 48 -2.39 5.75 -2.14
N ILE A 49 -1.28 5.95 -2.85
CA ILE A 49 0.02 5.32 -2.53
C ILE A 49 0.52 5.78 -1.16
N ALA A 50 0.46 7.09 -0.87
CA ALA A 50 0.87 7.63 0.41
C ALA A 50 0.07 7.00 1.56
N VAL A 51 -1.27 6.96 1.42
CA VAL A 51 -2.16 6.33 2.39
C VAL A 51 -1.87 4.83 2.56
N ALA A 52 -1.58 4.12 1.46
CA ALA A 52 -1.27 2.69 1.53
C ALA A 52 -0.01 2.41 2.36
N VAL A 53 1.06 3.18 2.14
CA VAL A 53 2.32 2.99 2.89
C VAL A 53 2.19 3.47 4.34
N GLU A 54 1.45 4.54 4.61
CA GLU A 54 1.15 4.97 5.99
C GLU A 54 0.39 3.90 6.79
N GLN A 55 -0.44 3.10 6.12
CA GLN A 55 -1.15 1.97 6.73
C GLN A 55 -0.31 0.69 6.84
N GLY A 56 0.95 0.75 6.42
CA GLY A 56 1.91 -0.35 6.41
C GLY A 56 2.11 -0.93 5.01
N LEU A 57 3.36 -0.90 4.54
CA LEU A 57 3.78 -1.48 3.26
C LEU A 57 3.42 -2.96 3.19
N HIS A 58 3.69 -3.74 4.25
CA HIS A 58 3.38 -5.17 4.31
C HIS A 58 1.89 -5.48 4.08
N ARG A 59 0.99 -4.60 4.54
CA ARG A 59 -0.45 -4.80 4.43
C ARG A 59 -0.96 -4.68 2.99
N HIS A 60 -0.29 -3.85 2.19
CA HIS A 60 -0.74 -3.46 0.85
C HIS A 60 0.27 -3.82 -0.25
N ALA A 61 1.33 -4.56 0.07
CA ALA A 61 2.41 -4.93 -0.83
C ALA A 61 1.91 -5.61 -2.12
N ALA A 62 1.05 -6.63 -2.02
CA ALA A 62 0.49 -7.27 -3.21
C ALA A 62 -0.23 -6.28 -4.15
N LEU A 63 -1.06 -5.40 -3.57
CA LEU A 63 -1.85 -4.43 -4.33
C LEU A 63 -0.95 -3.35 -4.97
N LEU A 64 0.06 -2.87 -4.25
CA LEU A 64 1.06 -1.96 -4.79
C LEU A 64 1.91 -2.62 -5.89
N GLY A 65 2.22 -3.92 -5.76
CA GLY A 65 2.93 -4.69 -6.79
C GLY A 65 2.16 -4.82 -8.10
N ASP A 66 0.85 -5.08 -8.01
CA ASP A 66 -0.04 -5.06 -9.19
C ASP A 66 -0.03 -3.67 -9.84
N ARG A 67 -0.04 -2.60 -9.02
CA ARG A 67 -0.03 -1.23 -9.52
C ARG A 67 1.27 -0.87 -10.23
N VAL A 68 2.42 -1.27 -9.69
CA VAL A 68 3.75 -1.06 -10.27
C VAL A 68 3.81 -1.61 -11.70
N SER A 69 3.26 -2.80 -11.92
CA SER A 69 3.31 -3.47 -13.22
C SER A 69 2.48 -2.75 -14.30
N ALA A 70 1.45 -2.01 -13.90
CA ALA A 70 0.54 -1.31 -14.80
C ALA A 70 0.74 0.22 -14.84
N GLU A 71 1.69 0.81 -14.08
CA GLU A 71 1.83 2.27 -13.99
C GLU A 71 2.78 2.80 -15.07
N THR A 72 2.25 3.74 -15.84
CA THR A 72 2.95 4.41 -16.94
C THR A 72 3.25 5.87 -16.60
N ASP A 73 2.52 6.49 -15.66
CA ASP A 73 2.80 7.87 -15.26
C ASP A 73 4.13 7.95 -14.49
N PRO A 74 5.12 8.71 -14.99
CA PRO A 74 6.45 8.76 -14.39
C PRO A 74 6.42 9.36 -12.97
N GLY A 75 5.55 10.33 -12.71
CA GLY A 75 5.48 10.93 -11.37
C GLY A 75 4.77 10.02 -10.36
N VAL A 76 3.81 9.18 -10.79
CA VAL A 76 3.25 8.14 -9.92
C VAL A 76 4.29 7.03 -9.66
N ARG A 77 5.10 6.63 -10.66
CA ARG A 77 6.21 5.69 -10.44
C ARG A 77 7.23 6.24 -9.44
N ALA A 78 7.61 7.51 -9.58
CA ALA A 78 8.52 8.18 -8.63
C ALA A 78 7.93 8.23 -7.20
N ALA A 79 6.61 8.47 -7.09
CA ALA A 79 5.91 8.41 -5.80
C ALA A 79 5.92 6.99 -5.20
N LEU A 80 5.69 5.95 -6.02
CA LEU A 80 5.80 4.55 -5.60
C LEU A 80 7.20 4.22 -5.08
N VAL A 81 8.25 4.59 -5.81
CA VAL A 81 9.64 4.39 -5.39
C VAL A 81 9.89 5.05 -4.04
N THR A 82 9.59 6.33 -3.93
CA THR A 82 9.77 7.11 -2.69
C THR A 82 9.04 6.47 -1.51
N ALA A 83 7.79 6.06 -1.73
CA ALA A 83 6.96 5.46 -0.69
C ALA A 83 7.50 4.08 -0.25
N VAL A 84 7.88 3.22 -1.19
CA VAL A 84 8.45 1.89 -0.88
C VAL A 84 9.77 2.00 -0.13
N LEU A 85 10.66 2.91 -0.56
CA LEU A 85 11.95 3.14 0.10
C LEU A 85 11.77 3.71 1.50
N ARG A 86 10.78 4.61 1.70
CA ARG A 86 10.42 5.11 3.03
C ARG A 86 9.91 4.00 3.96
N GLY A 87 9.18 3.02 3.41
CA GLY A 87 8.69 1.83 4.12
C GLY A 87 9.73 0.71 4.28
N SER A 88 11.02 0.96 4.00
CA SER A 88 12.08 -0.07 4.03
C SER A 88 12.39 -0.61 5.43
N TRP A 89 12.00 0.11 6.48
CA TRP A 89 12.18 -0.30 7.87
C TRP A 89 11.25 -1.46 8.28
N GLU A 90 10.16 -1.71 7.55
CA GLU A 90 9.24 -2.81 7.88
C GLU A 90 9.90 -4.20 7.67
N PRO A 91 9.50 -5.23 8.42
CA PRO A 91 9.96 -6.60 8.19
C PRO A 91 9.67 -7.06 6.75
N ALA A 92 10.62 -7.78 6.16
CA ALA A 92 10.52 -8.34 4.81
C ALA A 92 10.33 -9.86 4.84
N ASP A 93 9.44 -10.33 5.71
CA ASP A 93 9.07 -11.73 5.90
C ASP A 93 8.20 -12.27 4.75
N ARG A 94 7.67 -11.39 3.89
CA ARG A 94 6.91 -11.76 2.70
C ARG A 94 7.60 -11.39 1.40
N THR A 95 7.46 -12.30 0.42
CA THR A 95 8.08 -12.17 -0.90
C THR A 95 7.57 -10.96 -1.70
N ASP A 96 6.32 -10.53 -1.50
CA ASP A 96 5.74 -9.36 -2.17
C ASP A 96 6.42 -8.05 -1.74
N VAL A 97 6.71 -7.90 -0.43
CA VAL A 97 7.47 -6.75 0.10
C VAL A 97 8.88 -6.73 -0.48
N LEU A 98 9.56 -7.87 -0.52
CA LEU A 98 10.91 -7.99 -1.08
C LEU A 98 10.94 -7.62 -2.57
N ARG A 99 10.00 -8.13 -3.37
CA ARG A 99 9.89 -7.79 -4.80
C ARG A 99 9.69 -6.30 -5.03
N LEU A 100 8.80 -5.67 -4.25
CA LEU A 100 8.56 -4.23 -4.32
C LEU A 100 9.81 -3.41 -4.01
N ARG A 101 10.56 -3.81 -2.98
CA ARG A 101 11.80 -3.13 -2.61
C ARG A 101 12.87 -3.27 -3.67
N LEU A 102 13.05 -4.47 -4.21
CA LEU A 102 14.00 -4.72 -5.29
C LEU A 102 13.66 -3.86 -6.51
N TRP A 103 12.39 -3.87 -6.93
CA TRP A 103 11.91 -3.02 -8.01
C TRP A 103 12.17 -1.53 -7.73
N ALA A 104 11.90 -1.05 -6.52
CA ALA A 104 12.09 0.36 -6.18
C ALA A 104 13.56 0.78 -6.24
N GLN A 105 14.47 -0.10 -5.83
CA GLN A 105 15.92 0.12 -5.94
C GLN A 105 16.38 0.15 -7.40
N GLU A 106 15.92 -0.79 -8.22
CA GLU A 106 16.23 -0.82 -9.66
C GLU A 106 15.70 0.43 -10.39
N GLU A 107 14.47 0.85 -10.05
CA GLU A 107 13.86 2.06 -10.61
C GLU A 107 14.63 3.31 -10.19
N ALA A 108 15.02 3.42 -8.91
CA ALA A 108 15.83 4.54 -8.42
C ALA A 108 17.20 4.61 -9.10
N ALA A 109 17.86 3.46 -9.29
CA ALA A 109 19.15 3.38 -9.99
C ALA A 109 19.05 3.81 -11.45
N ARG A 110 17.97 3.41 -12.16
CA ARG A 110 17.72 3.86 -13.56
C ARG A 110 17.56 5.37 -13.68
N HIS A 111 16.91 6.01 -12.72
CA HIS A 111 16.78 7.47 -12.70
C HIS A 111 18.12 8.17 -12.40
N GLN A 112 18.97 7.59 -11.55
CA GLN A 112 20.30 8.14 -11.23
C GLN A 112 21.32 7.97 -12.35
N GLY A 113 21.33 6.81 -13.04
CA GLY A 113 22.22 6.55 -14.18
C GLY A 113 21.88 7.37 -15.44
N SER A 114 20.71 8.02 -15.46
CA SER A 114 20.30 8.94 -16.53
C SER A 114 20.81 10.38 -16.31
N ALA A 115 21.41 10.68 -15.15
CA ALA A 115 22.10 11.95 -14.93
C ALA A 115 23.49 11.91 -15.61
N PRO A 116 23.84 12.91 -16.44
CA PRO A 116 24.87 12.74 -17.45
C PRO A 116 26.28 12.62 -16.86
N SER A 117 26.97 11.55 -17.28
CA SER A 117 28.42 11.40 -17.36
C SER A 117 29.06 12.43 -18.33
N ALA A 118 28.61 13.69 -18.33
CA ALA A 118 29.11 14.77 -19.18
C ALA A 118 30.10 15.71 -18.46
N ALA A 119 30.40 15.47 -17.17
CA ALA A 119 31.28 16.33 -16.37
C ALA A 119 32.68 15.73 -16.11
N VAL A 120 32.98 14.53 -16.62
CA VAL A 120 34.28 13.84 -16.40
C VAL A 120 34.94 13.60 -17.75
N GLY A 121 35.47 14.67 -18.35
CA GLY A 121 36.10 14.58 -19.67
C GLY A 121 36.70 15.89 -20.15
N SER A 122 37.34 16.67 -19.28
CA SER A 122 38.20 17.79 -19.68
C SER A 122 39.17 18.17 -18.55
N ARG A 123 40.20 17.35 -18.36
CA ARG A 123 41.47 17.77 -17.77
C ARG A 123 42.62 17.06 -18.47
#